data_AF-A0A5C5G3G5-F1
#
_entry.id   AF-A0A5C5G3G5-F1
#
_cell.length_a   1.000
_cell.length_b   1.000
_cell.length_c   1.000
_cell.angle_alpha   90.00
_cell.angle_beta   90.00
_cell.angle_gamma   90.00
#
_symmetry.space_group_name_H-M   'P 1'
#
loop_
_entity.id
_entity.type
_entity.pdbx_description
1 polymer ?
#
loop_
_entity_poly.entity_id
_entity_poly.type
_entity_poly.pdbx_seq_one_letter_code
_entity_poly.pdbx_strand_id
1 'polypeptide(L)'
;MAWRNPEAAAADPARAEPQRVDPSSCGAASSPPEDLEDRFERARRPLPEHATLGERLAAWELDAPGWGVEAADWVRKSDQFCPLYRVRPNQNWNQLSESRIVWHSLNTSRVMSLRGEMIEYLRGREREGALSKEAWGEGKGLVFTAGNADTFSRVLLTLKMLRNHLHTSLPSEIFSFPGEEPTAEIRAELEAHGATLGIVGDATRDPSRKKNFHIKATAIIRSRFREVLFLDSDNIPTASLMPIDSPVPHKSYKRHGALFWPDYWRTQADNAIWSIIGVPCRDEWEQEAGQILVDKSRNLDALLLAEWMMNTSRYKFWFNLSDGDKDMFRFAWLALRKRWGVPGRYVSVAALPRNTLSGFCGHTMLQHDHLGKPLFVHANLLKQIPSGPDSLSLDDMGTSTYTSSRAREAIEPLVDEGVDCDMLADVRDDGTSLGGTASPRVRRRAVMEKGIRAGFHGGWNTALCIDTRWDDPRSDEDRDAPPASDGFEVRFDSNAALEVVQWTDDARLRGFEEAFFAEGGKTNAQGF
;
A
#
# COMPACT_ATOMS: atom_id res chain seq x y z
N MET A 1 -24.76 -51.63 23.59
CA MET A 1 -24.76 -53.07 23.91
C MET A 1 -23.32 -53.51 24.09
N ALA A 2 -22.95 -53.81 25.34
CA ALA A 2 -21.68 -54.41 25.70
C ALA A 2 -21.62 -55.85 25.20
N TRP A 3 -20.45 -56.37 24.80
CA TRP A 3 -20.07 -57.76 25.05
C TRP A 3 -18.54 -57.89 25.15
N ARG A 4 -18.12 -58.59 26.20
CA ARG A 4 -16.75 -58.89 26.63
C ARG A 4 -16.20 -60.13 25.89
N ASN A 5 -14.88 -60.11 25.68
CA ASN A 5 -13.82 -61.14 25.80
C ASN A 5 -14.16 -62.65 25.76
N PRO A 6 -13.25 -63.51 25.24
CA PRO A 6 -12.24 -64.07 26.15
C PRO A 6 -10.81 -64.29 25.59
N GLU A 7 -9.87 -64.29 26.54
CA GLU A 7 -8.46 -64.73 26.52
C GLU A 7 -8.35 -66.25 26.20
N ALA A 8 -7.23 -66.94 25.95
CA ALA A 8 -5.82 -66.74 26.24
C ALA A 8 -4.97 -67.72 25.38
N ALA A 9 -3.71 -67.38 25.09
CA ALA A 9 -2.63 -68.35 24.92
C ALA A 9 -1.28 -67.69 25.25
N ALA A 10 -0.53 -68.34 26.13
CA ALA A 10 0.65 -67.84 26.83
C ALA A 10 1.97 -68.03 26.05
N ALA A 11 2.94 -67.13 26.28
CA ALA A 11 4.33 -67.43 26.68
C ALA A 11 5.22 -66.16 26.59
N ASP A 12 5.83 -65.77 27.71
CA ASP A 12 6.90 -64.77 27.87
C ASP A 12 8.26 -65.52 27.84
N PRO A 13 9.35 -64.94 27.29
CA PRO A 13 10.28 -64.24 28.19
C PRO A 13 11.03 -63.06 27.52
N ALA A 14 10.95 -61.87 28.12
CA ALA A 14 12.09 -61.03 28.54
C ALA A 14 11.63 -59.58 28.83
N ARG A 15 11.43 -59.27 30.12
CA ARG A 15 11.18 -57.92 30.62
C ARG A 15 12.45 -57.07 30.56
N ALA A 16 12.46 -56.07 29.68
CA ALA A 16 13.22 -54.84 29.89
C ALA A 16 12.26 -53.79 30.48
N GLU A 17 12.59 -53.25 31.65
CA GLU A 17 11.80 -52.21 32.31
C GLU A 17 11.70 -50.94 31.45
N PRO A 18 10.52 -50.30 31.34
CA PRO A 18 10.42 -48.99 30.71
C PRO A 18 11.09 -47.94 31.60
N GLN A 19 12.13 -47.30 31.07
CA GLN A 19 12.73 -46.11 31.68
C GLN A 19 11.63 -45.08 31.94
N ARG A 20 11.49 -44.65 33.20
CA ARG A 20 10.68 -43.49 33.57
C ARG A 20 11.20 -42.29 32.80
N VAL A 21 10.37 -41.74 31.92
CA VAL A 21 10.62 -40.43 31.32
C VAL A 21 10.52 -39.40 32.44
N ASP A 22 11.65 -38.77 32.73
CA ASP A 22 11.75 -37.64 33.64
C ASP A 22 10.92 -36.47 33.06
N PRO A 23 9.93 -35.91 33.79
CA PRO A 23 9.10 -34.80 33.30
C PRO A 23 9.85 -33.47 33.16
N SER A 24 11.19 -33.48 33.27
CA SER A 24 12.07 -32.31 33.15
C SER A 24 12.50 -31.99 31.71
N SER A 25 12.13 -32.79 30.70
CA SER A 25 12.42 -32.50 29.29
C SER A 25 11.28 -31.82 28.55
N CYS A 26 10.66 -30.80 29.15
CA CYS A 26 10.10 -29.72 28.35
C CYS A 26 11.29 -29.05 27.64
N GLY A 27 11.41 -29.27 26.33
CA GLY A 27 12.49 -28.71 25.52
C GLY A 27 12.71 -27.25 25.86
N ALA A 28 13.89 -26.93 26.39
CA ALA A 28 14.29 -25.56 26.59
C ALA A 28 14.14 -24.85 25.25
N ALA A 29 13.39 -23.75 25.21
CA ALA A 29 13.40 -22.85 24.08
C ALA A 29 14.87 -22.57 23.72
N SER A 30 15.26 -22.91 22.49
CA SER A 30 16.62 -22.62 22.04
C SER A 30 16.88 -21.14 22.24
N SER A 31 17.95 -20.80 22.96
CA SER A 31 18.36 -19.41 23.11
C SER A 31 18.50 -18.78 21.72
N PRO A 32 18.02 -17.53 21.52
CA PRO A 32 18.17 -16.85 20.23
C PRO A 32 19.66 -16.76 19.83
N PRO A 33 19.97 -16.66 18.53
CA PRO A 33 21.35 -16.47 18.07
C PRO A 33 22.01 -15.27 18.75
N GLU A 34 23.30 -15.38 19.08
CA GLU A 34 24.05 -14.29 19.76
C GLU A 34 24.08 -12.99 18.94
N ASP A 35 24.01 -13.09 17.60
CA ASP A 35 24.00 -11.94 16.68
C ASP A 35 22.60 -11.49 16.25
N LEU A 36 21.54 -11.95 16.93
CA LEU A 36 20.15 -11.70 16.53
C LEU A 36 19.81 -10.21 16.46
N GLU A 37 20.30 -9.41 17.41
CA GLU A 37 20.09 -7.95 17.42
C GLU A 37 20.64 -7.31 16.14
N ASP A 38 21.88 -7.65 15.80
CA ASP A 38 22.56 -7.11 14.63
C ASP A 38 21.87 -7.56 13.34
N ARG A 39 21.29 -8.78 13.30
CA ARG A 39 20.49 -9.24 12.16
C ARG A 39 19.24 -8.38 11.96
N PHE A 40 18.51 -8.08 13.03
CA PHE A 40 17.34 -7.21 12.95
C PHE A 40 17.71 -5.80 12.48
N GLU A 41 18.75 -5.21 13.06
CA GLU A 41 19.23 -3.87 12.68
C GLU A 41 19.74 -3.82 11.22
N ARG A 42 20.45 -4.86 10.76
CA ARG A 42 20.85 -4.97 9.35
C ARG A 42 19.63 -5.11 8.44
N ALA A 43 18.70 -6.01 8.75
CA ALA A 43 17.54 -6.28 7.91
C ALA A 43 16.59 -5.08 7.76
N ARG A 44 16.52 -4.22 8.78
CA ARG A 44 15.69 -3.01 8.78
C ARG A 44 16.17 -1.95 7.77
N ARG A 45 17.46 -1.90 7.46
CA ARG A 45 18.06 -0.89 6.57
C ARG A 45 17.86 -1.26 5.11
N PRO A 46 17.77 -0.30 4.17
CA PRO A 46 17.78 -0.62 2.74
C PRO A 46 19.15 -1.20 2.33
N LEU A 47 19.15 -1.99 1.25
CA LEU A 47 20.39 -2.32 0.54
C LEU A 47 20.77 -1.18 -0.43
N PRO A 48 22.04 -1.10 -0.86
CA PRO A 48 22.46 -0.12 -1.86
C PRO A 48 21.57 -0.13 -3.11
N GLU A 49 21.39 1.03 -3.75
CA GLU A 49 20.53 1.17 -4.93
C GLU A 49 20.97 0.30 -6.11
N HIS A 50 22.28 0.11 -6.25
CA HIS A 50 22.91 -0.67 -7.31
C HIS A 50 23.08 -2.15 -6.94
N ALA A 51 22.62 -2.59 -5.77
CA ALA A 51 22.68 -4.00 -5.39
C ALA A 51 21.88 -4.85 -6.39
N THR A 52 22.55 -5.86 -6.92
CA THR A 52 22.02 -6.87 -7.85
C THR A 52 20.94 -7.72 -7.19
N LEU A 53 20.13 -8.43 -7.99
CA LEU A 53 19.16 -9.37 -7.45
C LEU A 53 19.85 -10.46 -6.62
N GLY A 54 20.97 -11.02 -7.10
CA GLY A 54 21.76 -12.00 -6.36
C GLY A 54 22.18 -11.52 -4.96
N GLU A 55 22.69 -10.30 -4.83
CA GLU A 55 23.07 -9.70 -3.53
C GLU A 55 21.86 -9.51 -2.61
N ARG A 56 20.71 -9.08 -3.16
CA ARG A 56 19.46 -8.92 -2.40
C ARG A 56 18.94 -10.25 -1.86
N LEU A 57 18.95 -11.28 -2.71
CA LEU A 57 18.52 -12.62 -2.33
C LEU A 57 19.48 -13.26 -1.32
N ALA A 58 20.79 -13.03 -1.46
CA ALA A 58 21.78 -13.49 -0.49
C ALA A 58 21.56 -12.84 0.89
N ALA A 59 21.33 -11.52 0.94
CA ALA A 59 21.02 -10.83 2.19
C ALA A 59 19.72 -11.33 2.83
N TRP A 60 18.70 -11.65 2.03
CA TRP A 60 17.44 -12.19 2.53
C TRP A 60 17.57 -13.64 3.05
N GLU A 61 18.39 -14.46 2.40
CA GLU A 61 18.62 -15.86 2.79
C GLU A 61 19.55 -16.00 4.00
N LEU A 62 20.63 -15.21 4.03
CA LEU A 62 21.76 -15.41 4.95
C LEU A 62 21.78 -14.41 6.12
N ASP A 63 21.41 -13.15 5.88
CA ASP A 63 21.58 -12.08 6.88
C ASP A 63 20.30 -11.80 7.66
N ALA A 64 19.14 -11.98 7.03
CA ALA A 64 17.85 -11.72 7.67
C ALA A 64 17.60 -12.70 8.84
N PRO A 65 16.96 -12.28 9.93
CA PRO A 65 16.54 -13.18 10.99
C PRO A 65 15.73 -14.36 10.40
N GLY A 66 16.03 -15.59 10.82
CA GLY A 66 15.57 -16.82 10.16
C GLY A 66 15.55 -18.00 11.12
N TRP A 67 16.20 -19.12 10.77
CA TRP A 67 16.31 -20.29 11.65
C TRP A 67 16.88 -19.92 13.03
N GLY A 68 16.28 -20.47 14.09
CA GLY A 68 16.62 -20.16 15.48
C GLY A 68 15.95 -18.90 16.04
N VAL A 69 15.11 -18.22 15.26
CA VAL A 69 14.32 -17.06 15.70
C VAL A 69 12.86 -17.47 15.79
N GLU A 70 12.30 -17.42 16.99
CA GLU A 70 10.92 -17.85 17.24
C GLU A 70 9.92 -16.71 16.98
N ALA A 71 8.65 -17.05 16.81
CA ALA A 71 7.59 -16.06 16.59
C ALA A 71 7.53 -15.00 17.72
N ALA A 72 7.83 -15.41 18.96
CA ALA A 72 7.88 -14.50 20.10
C ALA A 72 9.02 -13.47 19.99
N ASP A 73 10.17 -13.83 19.40
CA ASP A 73 11.27 -12.90 19.17
C ASP A 73 10.91 -11.85 18.12
N TRP A 74 10.22 -12.27 17.06
CA TRP A 74 9.66 -11.37 16.05
C TRP A 74 8.66 -10.40 16.65
N VAL A 75 7.69 -10.88 17.44
CA VAL A 75 6.69 -10.01 18.09
C VAL A 75 7.39 -9.02 19.04
N ARG A 76 8.33 -9.49 19.87
CA ARG A 76 9.08 -8.63 20.80
C ARG A 76 9.85 -7.54 20.05
N LYS A 77 10.52 -7.88 18.95
CA LYS A 77 11.30 -6.92 18.17
C LYS A 77 10.42 -5.97 17.36
N SER A 78 9.36 -6.47 16.76
CA SER A 78 8.39 -5.64 16.07
C SER A 78 7.69 -4.66 17.00
N ASP A 79 7.38 -5.02 18.25
CA ASP A 79 6.82 -4.08 19.24
C ASP A 79 7.83 -3.00 19.66
N GLN A 80 9.14 -3.29 19.65
CA GLN A 80 10.17 -2.28 19.92
C GLN A 80 10.28 -1.26 18.78
N PHE A 81 10.20 -1.70 17.52
CA PHE A 81 10.32 -0.82 16.35
C PHE A 81 9.01 -0.12 15.98
N CYS A 82 7.89 -0.81 16.18
CA CYS A 82 6.53 -0.36 15.92
C CYS A 82 5.67 -0.55 17.17
N PRO A 83 5.84 0.27 18.21
CA PRO A 83 5.09 0.09 19.44
C PRO A 83 3.59 0.23 19.18
N LEU A 84 2.80 -0.60 19.87
CA LEU A 84 1.35 -0.70 19.64
C LEU A 84 0.63 0.66 19.66
N TYR A 85 1.06 1.63 20.49
CA TYR A 85 0.42 2.94 20.55
C TYR A 85 0.56 3.75 19.25
N ARG A 86 1.56 3.45 18.40
CA ARG A 86 1.76 4.10 17.08
C ARG A 86 0.98 3.41 15.97
N VAL A 87 0.93 2.09 15.99
CA VAL A 87 0.28 1.30 14.93
C VAL A 87 -1.23 1.19 15.16
N ARG A 88 -1.65 0.88 16.40
CA ARG A 88 -3.04 0.59 16.77
C ARG A 88 -4.05 1.66 16.32
N PRO A 89 -3.78 2.97 16.40
CA PRO A 89 -4.76 3.97 15.99
C PRO A 89 -5.12 3.92 14.50
N ASN A 90 -4.23 3.40 13.67
CA ASN A 90 -4.39 3.31 12.21
C ASN A 90 -4.20 1.87 11.72
N GLN A 91 -4.46 0.87 12.54
CA GLN A 91 -4.41 -0.51 12.08
C GLN A 91 -5.74 -0.94 11.46
N ASN A 92 -5.69 -1.81 10.46
CA ASN A 92 -6.89 -2.39 9.89
C ASN A 92 -7.52 -3.42 10.85
N TRP A 93 -8.60 -3.02 11.52
CA TRP A 93 -9.28 -3.84 12.51
C TRP A 93 -10.01 -5.04 11.90
N ASN A 94 -10.57 -4.90 10.69
CA ASN A 94 -11.26 -5.98 10.02
C ASN A 94 -10.27 -7.11 9.68
N GLN A 95 -9.15 -6.76 9.05
CA GLN A 95 -8.07 -7.69 8.77
C GLN A 95 -7.55 -8.37 10.04
N LEU A 96 -7.31 -7.60 11.11
CA LEU A 96 -6.87 -8.15 12.39
C LEU A 96 -7.90 -9.13 12.97
N SER A 97 -9.20 -8.89 12.79
CA SER A 97 -10.23 -9.80 13.30
C SER A 97 -10.34 -11.09 12.49
N GLU A 98 -10.16 -11.02 11.16
CA GLU A 98 -10.38 -12.14 10.25
C GLU A 98 -9.14 -13.03 10.07
N SER A 99 -7.95 -12.43 10.03
CA SER A 99 -6.74 -13.14 9.60
C SER A 99 -5.73 -13.42 10.70
N ARG A 100 -5.92 -12.88 11.90
CA ARG A 100 -4.95 -13.02 13.01
C ARG A 100 -4.67 -14.46 13.40
N ILE A 101 -5.67 -15.34 13.37
CA ILE A 101 -5.46 -16.79 13.64
C ILE A 101 -4.49 -17.39 12.61
N VAL A 102 -4.62 -17.01 11.33
CA VAL A 102 -3.71 -17.46 10.29
C VAL A 102 -2.29 -17.00 10.58
N TRP A 103 -2.10 -15.75 11.00
CA TRP A 103 -0.78 -15.18 11.31
C TRP A 103 -0.08 -15.95 12.42
N HIS A 104 -0.78 -16.18 13.54
CA HIS A 104 -0.23 -16.86 14.73
C HIS A 104 -0.09 -18.38 14.54
N SER A 105 -0.67 -18.96 13.48
CA SER A 105 -0.51 -20.37 13.15
C SER A 105 0.80 -20.70 12.41
N LEU A 106 1.51 -19.68 11.92
CA LEU A 106 2.75 -19.88 11.16
C LEU A 106 3.94 -20.10 12.10
N ASN A 107 4.52 -21.30 12.03
CA ASN A 107 5.78 -21.60 12.71
C ASN A 107 7.00 -21.26 11.84
N THR A 108 8.19 -21.26 12.46
CA THR A 108 9.47 -20.96 11.80
C THR A 108 9.70 -21.82 10.56
N SER A 109 9.36 -23.11 10.60
CA SER A 109 9.50 -24.00 9.44
C SER A 109 8.65 -23.57 8.25
N ARG A 110 7.40 -23.17 8.46
CA ARG A 110 6.54 -22.69 7.37
C ARG A 110 6.99 -21.33 6.86
N VAL A 111 7.42 -20.43 7.75
CA VAL A 111 8.00 -19.12 7.39
C VAL A 111 9.21 -19.31 6.47
N MET A 112 10.16 -20.16 6.87
CA MET A 112 11.37 -20.44 6.09
C MET A 112 11.07 -21.15 4.77
N SER A 113 10.06 -22.04 4.74
CA SER A 113 9.56 -22.65 3.50
C SER A 113 9.03 -21.59 2.53
N LEU A 114 8.17 -20.67 2.98
CA LEU A 114 7.65 -19.59 2.14
C LEU A 114 8.76 -18.68 1.61
N ARG A 115 9.72 -18.33 2.47
CA ARG A 115 10.88 -17.52 2.09
C ARG A 115 11.72 -18.23 1.02
N GLY A 116 12.00 -19.52 1.20
CA GLY A 116 12.72 -20.33 0.21
C GLY A 116 11.98 -20.41 -1.13
N GLU A 117 10.66 -20.59 -1.11
CA GLU A 117 9.83 -20.58 -2.34
C GLU A 117 9.94 -19.24 -3.10
N MET A 118 9.89 -18.10 -2.39
CA MET A 118 10.02 -16.77 -2.97
C MET A 118 11.40 -16.52 -3.58
N ILE A 119 12.46 -16.88 -2.85
CA ILE A 119 13.85 -16.72 -3.28
C ILE A 119 14.14 -17.59 -4.51
N GLU A 120 13.74 -18.87 -4.48
CA GLU A 120 13.99 -19.77 -5.59
C GLU A 120 13.18 -19.38 -6.83
N TYR A 121 11.95 -18.87 -6.65
CA TYR A 121 11.19 -18.31 -7.75
C TYR A 121 11.97 -17.19 -8.45
N LEU A 122 12.47 -16.19 -7.71
CA LEU A 122 13.23 -15.07 -8.31
C LEU A 122 14.53 -15.53 -8.97
N ARG A 123 15.26 -16.47 -8.37
CA ARG A 123 16.45 -17.10 -9.00
C ARG A 123 16.08 -17.79 -10.30
N GLY A 124 14.96 -18.52 -10.33
CA GLY A 124 14.43 -19.15 -11.54
C GLY A 124 14.14 -18.13 -12.63
N ARG A 125 13.43 -17.06 -12.29
CA ARG A 125 13.10 -15.96 -13.23
C ARG A 125 14.34 -15.26 -13.77
N GLU A 126 15.38 -15.07 -12.94
CA GLU A 126 16.66 -14.51 -13.38
C GLU A 126 17.35 -15.42 -14.40
N ARG A 127 17.44 -16.73 -14.12
CA ARG A 127 18.03 -17.72 -15.04
C ARG A 127 17.28 -17.84 -16.36
N GLU A 128 15.95 -17.65 -16.33
CA GLU A 128 15.08 -17.66 -17.51
C GLU A 128 15.16 -16.36 -18.33
N GLY A 129 15.93 -15.35 -17.87
CA GLY A 129 16.03 -14.06 -18.54
C GLY A 129 14.79 -13.18 -18.37
N ALA A 130 13.91 -13.47 -17.41
CA ALA A 130 12.70 -12.67 -17.18
C ALA A 130 12.99 -11.26 -16.62
N LEU A 131 14.24 -10.97 -16.29
CA LEU A 131 14.73 -9.64 -15.92
C LEU A 131 15.63 -9.01 -16.99
N SER A 132 15.67 -9.57 -18.20
CA SER A 132 16.49 -9.04 -19.30
C SER A 132 15.85 -7.79 -19.93
N LYS A 133 16.60 -7.12 -20.80
CA LYS A 133 16.15 -5.90 -21.48
C LYS A 133 14.90 -6.10 -22.32
N GLU A 134 14.74 -7.31 -22.86
CA GLU A 134 13.62 -7.73 -23.67
C GLU A 134 12.34 -7.91 -22.84
N ALA A 135 12.44 -8.08 -21.52
CA ALA A 135 11.32 -8.40 -20.64
C ALA A 135 10.57 -7.18 -20.11
N TRP A 136 11.16 -5.99 -20.11
CA TRP A 136 10.56 -4.80 -19.48
C TRP A 136 9.90 -3.81 -20.45
N GLY A 137 9.89 -4.06 -21.76
CA GLY A 137 9.23 -3.19 -22.74
C GLY A 137 9.91 -1.83 -22.95
N GLU A 138 9.21 -0.88 -23.56
CA GLU A 138 9.75 0.45 -23.92
C GLU A 138 8.72 1.57 -23.77
N GLY A 139 9.18 2.80 -23.61
CA GLY A 139 8.30 3.98 -23.52
C GLY A 139 7.52 4.08 -22.20
N LYS A 140 6.55 4.99 -22.20
CA LYS A 140 5.71 5.31 -21.04
C LYS A 140 4.24 5.06 -21.38
N GLY A 141 3.46 4.58 -20.43
CA GLY A 141 2.02 4.42 -20.65
C GLY A 141 1.22 4.18 -19.38
N LEU A 142 -0.10 4.24 -19.56
CA LEU A 142 -1.08 3.99 -18.51
C LEU A 142 -1.50 2.52 -18.56
N VAL A 143 -1.64 1.90 -17.40
CA VAL A 143 -2.16 0.54 -17.29
C VAL A 143 -3.34 0.52 -16.35
N PHE A 144 -4.42 -0.16 -16.76
CA PHE A 144 -5.62 -0.35 -15.96
C PHE A 144 -5.95 -1.83 -15.84
N THR A 145 -6.67 -2.21 -14.79
CA THR A 145 -7.42 -3.46 -14.74
C THR A 145 -8.91 -3.17 -14.70
N ALA A 146 -9.69 -3.87 -15.53
CA ALA A 146 -11.14 -3.78 -15.58
C ALA A 146 -11.73 -5.17 -15.83
N GLY A 147 -12.90 -5.45 -15.24
CA GLY A 147 -13.50 -6.79 -15.24
C GLY A 147 -15.02 -6.85 -15.42
N ASN A 148 -15.70 -5.72 -15.37
CA ASN A 148 -17.14 -5.66 -15.61
C ASN A 148 -17.51 -4.34 -16.31
N ALA A 149 -18.73 -4.27 -16.84
CA ALA A 149 -19.21 -3.09 -17.58
C ALA A 149 -19.05 -1.78 -16.79
N ASP A 150 -19.24 -1.81 -15.47
CA ASP A 150 -19.04 -0.66 -14.58
C ASP A 150 -17.57 -0.22 -14.55
N THR A 151 -16.63 -1.13 -14.31
CA THR A 151 -15.19 -0.81 -14.30
C THR A 151 -14.67 -0.31 -15.65
N PHE A 152 -15.11 -0.88 -16.78
CA PHE A 152 -14.73 -0.35 -18.10
C PHE A 152 -15.31 1.05 -18.35
N SER A 153 -16.55 1.31 -17.91
CA SER A 153 -17.15 2.63 -18.02
C SER A 153 -16.40 3.67 -17.20
N ARG A 154 -15.91 3.30 -16.01
CA ARG A 154 -15.08 4.19 -15.18
C ARG A 154 -13.70 4.43 -15.79
N VAL A 155 -13.07 3.41 -16.36
CA VAL A 155 -11.80 3.59 -17.12
C VAL A 155 -12.03 4.51 -18.32
N LEU A 156 -13.13 4.33 -19.06
CA LEU A 156 -13.50 5.22 -20.18
C LEU A 156 -13.66 6.66 -19.72
N LEU A 157 -14.35 6.90 -18.60
CA LEU A 157 -14.48 8.22 -18.00
C LEU A 157 -13.11 8.82 -17.65
N THR A 158 -12.23 8.06 -17.01
CA THR A 158 -10.86 8.51 -16.71
C THR A 158 -10.08 8.85 -17.98
N LEU A 159 -10.23 8.08 -19.05
CA LEU A 159 -9.62 8.39 -20.34
C LEU A 159 -10.21 9.67 -20.94
N LYS A 160 -11.53 9.86 -20.92
CA LYS A 160 -12.18 11.10 -21.37
C LYS A 160 -11.68 12.32 -20.63
N MET A 161 -11.62 12.26 -19.29
CA MET A 161 -10.99 13.29 -18.45
C MET A 161 -9.56 13.59 -18.90
N LEU A 162 -8.75 12.55 -19.08
CA LEU A 162 -7.35 12.68 -19.49
C LEU A 162 -7.18 13.29 -20.89
N ARG A 163 -8.00 12.90 -21.87
CA ARG A 163 -7.88 13.34 -23.26
C ARG A 163 -8.50 14.71 -23.48
N ASN A 164 -9.71 14.92 -22.98
CA ASN A 164 -10.55 16.08 -23.32
C ASN A 164 -10.24 17.29 -22.44
N HIS A 165 -9.93 17.07 -21.16
CA HIS A 165 -9.74 18.15 -20.17
C HIS A 165 -8.28 18.34 -19.73
N LEU A 166 -7.51 17.25 -19.63
CA LEU A 166 -6.13 17.29 -19.12
C LEU A 166 -5.08 17.15 -20.24
N HIS A 167 -5.53 16.99 -21.48
CA HIS A 167 -4.70 16.91 -22.69
C HIS A 167 -3.50 15.94 -22.59
N THR A 168 -3.68 14.85 -21.84
CA THR A 168 -2.70 13.77 -21.70
C THR A 168 -2.79 12.84 -22.89
N SER A 169 -1.67 12.57 -23.57
CA SER A 169 -1.61 11.70 -24.75
C SER A 169 -0.92 10.34 -24.51
N LEU A 170 -0.69 9.96 -23.24
CA LEU A 170 -0.08 8.66 -22.92
C LEU A 170 -0.91 7.50 -23.49
N PRO A 171 -0.29 6.54 -24.21
CA PRO A 171 -0.98 5.33 -24.63
C PRO A 171 -1.45 4.53 -23.40
N SER A 172 -2.53 3.77 -23.55
CA SER A 172 -3.16 3.07 -22.44
C SER A 172 -3.40 1.60 -22.75
N GLU A 173 -3.18 0.71 -21.78
CA GLU A 173 -3.46 -0.72 -21.87
C GLU A 173 -4.40 -1.13 -20.74
N ILE A 174 -5.46 -1.87 -21.08
CA ILE A 174 -6.49 -2.30 -20.13
C ILE A 174 -6.50 -3.82 -20.10
N PHE A 175 -6.26 -4.41 -18.94
CA PHE A 175 -6.22 -5.85 -18.75
C PHE A 175 -7.45 -6.37 -18.00
N SER A 176 -8.01 -7.49 -18.46
CA SER A 176 -9.13 -8.17 -17.81
C SER A 176 -8.85 -9.64 -17.54
N PHE A 177 -9.68 -10.25 -16.70
CA PHE A 177 -9.77 -11.71 -16.62
C PHE A 177 -10.40 -12.28 -17.90
N PRO A 178 -10.22 -13.58 -18.18
CA PRO A 178 -10.93 -14.27 -19.24
C PRO A 178 -12.45 -14.20 -19.03
N GLY A 179 -13.20 -13.82 -20.07
CA GLY A 179 -14.67 -13.73 -20.03
C GLY A 179 -15.22 -12.46 -19.38
N GLU A 180 -14.34 -11.50 -19.07
CA GLU A 180 -14.68 -10.19 -18.51
C GLU A 180 -14.41 -9.06 -19.53
N GLU A 181 -14.84 -9.24 -20.78
CA GLU A 181 -14.65 -8.24 -21.84
C GLU A 181 -15.74 -7.15 -21.83
N PRO A 182 -15.46 -5.92 -22.31
CA PRO A 182 -16.48 -4.88 -22.45
C PRO A 182 -17.42 -5.17 -23.62
N THR A 183 -18.57 -4.50 -23.63
CA THR A 183 -19.46 -4.49 -24.80
C THR A 183 -18.79 -3.87 -26.02
N ALA A 184 -19.31 -4.13 -27.22
CA ALA A 184 -18.73 -3.61 -28.45
C ALA A 184 -18.68 -2.07 -28.48
N GLU A 185 -19.70 -1.42 -27.91
CA GLU A 185 -19.82 0.03 -27.81
C GLU A 185 -18.74 0.61 -26.89
N ILE A 186 -18.59 0.07 -25.68
CA ILE A 186 -17.56 0.51 -24.73
C ILE A 186 -16.16 0.25 -25.27
N ARG A 187 -15.95 -0.90 -25.93
CA ARG A 187 -14.68 -1.22 -26.59
C ARG A 187 -14.31 -0.17 -27.63
N ALA A 188 -15.23 0.17 -28.54
CA ALA A 188 -14.98 1.14 -29.60
C ALA A 188 -14.62 2.52 -29.03
N GLU A 189 -15.30 2.97 -27.98
CA GLU A 189 -15.01 4.22 -27.28
C GLU A 189 -13.62 4.19 -26.62
N LEU A 190 -13.27 3.11 -25.91
CA LEU A 190 -11.95 2.94 -25.29
C LEU A 190 -10.83 3.00 -26.33
N GLU A 191 -11.00 2.29 -27.45
CA GLU A 191 -10.06 2.27 -28.57
C GLU A 191 -9.94 3.65 -29.23
N ALA A 192 -11.05 4.37 -29.40
CA ALA A 192 -11.06 5.74 -29.91
C ALA A 192 -10.29 6.72 -29.00
N HIS A 193 -10.23 6.46 -27.69
CA HIS A 193 -9.41 7.22 -26.72
C HIS A 193 -7.98 6.69 -26.54
N GLY A 194 -7.52 5.81 -27.43
CA GLY A 194 -6.14 5.33 -27.51
C GLY A 194 -5.80 4.21 -26.52
N ALA A 195 -6.80 3.46 -26.06
CA ALA A 195 -6.59 2.27 -25.25
C ALA A 195 -6.54 1.00 -26.09
N THR A 196 -5.71 0.04 -25.69
CA THR A 196 -5.73 -1.33 -26.20
C THR A 196 -6.09 -2.30 -25.09
N LEU A 197 -6.82 -3.37 -25.43
CA LEU A 197 -7.34 -4.33 -24.46
C LEU A 197 -6.54 -5.63 -24.50
N GLY A 198 -6.16 -6.14 -23.33
CA GLY A 198 -5.47 -7.41 -23.15
C GLY A 198 -6.19 -8.33 -22.16
N ILE A 199 -6.02 -9.64 -22.33
CA ILE A 199 -6.59 -10.65 -21.43
C ILE A 199 -5.46 -11.36 -20.71
N VAL A 200 -5.59 -11.50 -19.39
CA VAL A 200 -4.70 -12.34 -18.58
C VAL A 200 -5.19 -13.78 -18.64
N GLY A 201 -4.89 -14.48 -19.74
CA GLY A 201 -5.48 -15.77 -20.11
C GLY A 201 -5.34 -16.90 -19.07
N ASP A 202 -4.31 -16.83 -18.24
CA ASP A 202 -3.95 -17.80 -17.20
C ASP A 202 -4.42 -17.42 -15.79
N ALA A 203 -5.09 -16.27 -15.64
CA ALA A 203 -5.66 -15.84 -14.37
C ALA A 203 -7.09 -16.38 -14.18
N THR A 204 -7.41 -16.80 -12.95
CA THR A 204 -8.74 -17.33 -12.61
C THR A 204 -9.35 -16.53 -11.48
N ARG A 205 -10.59 -16.07 -11.68
CA ARG A 205 -11.36 -15.38 -10.66
C ARG A 205 -11.78 -16.34 -9.55
N ASP A 206 -11.90 -15.81 -8.33
CA ASP A 206 -12.68 -16.48 -7.30
C ASP A 206 -14.16 -16.11 -7.45
N PRO A 207 -15.05 -17.05 -7.80
CA PRO A 207 -16.48 -16.76 -7.88
C PRO A 207 -17.10 -16.49 -6.50
N SER A 208 -16.46 -16.92 -5.41
CA SER A 208 -16.94 -16.65 -4.05
C SER A 208 -16.64 -15.21 -3.58
N ARG A 209 -15.73 -14.50 -4.27
CA ARG A 209 -15.38 -13.12 -3.94
C ARG A 209 -16.14 -12.17 -4.85
N LYS A 210 -16.74 -11.14 -4.25
CA LYS A 210 -17.35 -10.02 -4.99
C LYS A 210 -16.31 -9.25 -5.82
N LYS A 211 -15.06 -9.20 -5.36
CA LYS A 211 -13.97 -8.44 -5.99
C LYS A 211 -12.71 -9.29 -6.14
N ASN A 212 -12.11 -9.22 -7.33
CA ASN A 212 -10.88 -9.90 -7.71
C ASN A 212 -9.86 -8.86 -8.18
N PHE A 213 -8.76 -8.69 -7.44
CA PHE A 213 -7.76 -7.64 -7.69
C PHE A 213 -6.38 -8.19 -8.07
N HIS A 214 -6.26 -9.50 -8.14
CA HIS A 214 -4.99 -10.20 -8.09
C HIS A 214 -4.22 -10.23 -9.43
N ILE A 215 -4.67 -9.47 -10.44
CA ILE A 215 -4.03 -9.35 -11.76
C ILE A 215 -3.28 -8.03 -11.97
N LYS A 216 -3.27 -7.10 -11.00
CA LYS A 216 -2.61 -5.78 -11.15
C LYS A 216 -1.12 -5.89 -11.49
N ALA A 217 -0.37 -6.71 -10.74
CA ALA A 217 1.05 -6.90 -11.03
C ALA A 217 1.27 -7.54 -12.41
N THR A 218 0.47 -8.54 -12.77
CA THR A 218 0.52 -9.18 -14.09
C THR A 218 0.22 -8.19 -15.21
N ALA A 219 -0.77 -7.31 -15.05
CA ALA A 219 -1.09 -6.26 -16.02
C ALA A 219 0.11 -5.30 -16.22
N ILE A 220 0.75 -4.86 -15.12
CA ILE A 220 1.93 -4.01 -15.18
C ILE A 220 3.08 -4.72 -15.92
N ILE A 221 3.39 -5.96 -15.53
CA ILE A 221 4.49 -6.75 -16.10
C ILE A 221 4.28 -7.00 -17.60
N ARG A 222 3.07 -7.44 -17.99
CA ARG A 222 2.74 -7.81 -19.38
C ARG A 222 2.50 -6.61 -20.29
N SER A 223 2.29 -5.42 -19.74
CA SER A 223 2.15 -4.23 -20.57
C SER A 223 3.41 -3.97 -21.39
N ARG A 224 3.27 -3.36 -22.58
CA ARG A 224 4.45 -3.09 -23.43
C ARG A 224 5.33 -1.95 -22.93
N PHE A 225 4.88 -1.19 -21.93
CA PHE A 225 5.56 0.02 -21.47
C PHE A 225 6.69 -0.30 -20.51
N ARG A 226 7.80 0.44 -20.57
CA ARG A 226 8.87 0.36 -19.57
C ARG A 226 8.52 1.11 -18.29
N GLU A 227 8.10 2.36 -18.44
CA GLU A 227 7.61 3.19 -17.34
C GLU A 227 6.08 3.14 -17.32
N VAL A 228 5.53 2.51 -16.30
CA VAL A 228 4.10 2.28 -16.14
C VAL A 228 3.56 3.17 -15.03
N LEU A 229 2.50 3.91 -15.33
CA LEU A 229 1.58 4.43 -14.32
C LEU A 229 0.32 3.56 -14.33
N PHE A 230 0.22 2.67 -13.36
CA PHE A 230 -0.98 1.91 -13.11
C PHE A 230 -2.03 2.79 -12.42
N LEU A 231 -3.30 2.66 -12.80
CA LEU A 231 -4.44 3.31 -12.15
C LEU A 231 -5.60 2.32 -11.99
N ASP A 232 -6.23 2.35 -10.82
CA ASP A 232 -7.53 1.71 -10.61
C ASP A 232 -8.62 2.42 -11.41
N SER A 233 -9.67 1.68 -11.76
CA SER A 233 -10.77 2.19 -12.58
C SER A 233 -11.47 3.42 -11.98
N ASP A 234 -11.42 3.60 -10.66
CA ASP A 234 -12.05 4.68 -9.90
C ASP A 234 -11.04 5.69 -9.34
N ASN A 235 -9.85 5.73 -9.93
CA ASN A 235 -8.82 6.71 -9.60
C ASN A 235 -8.67 7.72 -10.73
N ILE A 236 -9.10 8.95 -10.48
CA ILE A 236 -9.28 9.96 -11.53
C ILE A 236 -8.22 11.06 -11.37
N PRO A 237 -7.39 11.31 -12.39
CA PRO A 237 -6.38 12.37 -12.34
C PRO A 237 -6.99 13.77 -12.33
N THR A 238 -6.34 14.70 -11.62
CA THR A 238 -6.72 16.13 -11.56
C THR A 238 -5.77 17.02 -12.37
N ALA A 239 -4.73 16.45 -12.96
CA ALA A 239 -3.73 17.16 -13.75
C ALA A 239 -3.21 16.30 -14.89
N SER A 240 -2.64 16.96 -15.90
CA SER A 240 -1.99 16.28 -17.03
C SER A 240 -0.88 15.34 -16.58
N LEU A 241 -0.69 14.22 -17.27
CA LEU A 241 0.34 13.21 -16.97
C LEU A 241 1.53 13.22 -17.96
N MET A 242 1.56 14.14 -18.95
CA MET A 242 2.54 14.23 -20.06
C MET A 242 3.49 15.46 -19.99
N PRO A 243 4.64 15.50 -20.71
CA PRO A 243 5.86 16.19 -20.25
C PRO A 243 5.98 17.70 -20.56
N ILE A 244 7.03 18.28 -19.97
CA ILE A 244 7.42 19.68 -19.65
C ILE A 244 6.95 20.15 -18.26
N ASP A 245 5.68 19.94 -17.91
CA ASP A 245 5.12 20.30 -16.59
C ASP A 245 4.35 19.15 -15.91
N SER A 246 4.58 17.91 -16.35
CA SER A 246 3.97 16.73 -15.71
C SER A 246 4.23 16.78 -14.19
N PRO A 247 3.30 16.38 -13.33
CA PRO A 247 3.54 16.11 -11.91
C PRO A 247 4.39 14.84 -11.67
N VAL A 248 4.94 14.25 -12.74
CA VAL A 248 5.71 12.98 -12.75
C VAL A 248 7.24 13.11 -13.04
N PRO A 249 7.94 14.26 -12.98
CA PRO A 249 9.39 14.34 -12.90
C PRO A 249 9.82 14.45 -11.43
N HIS A 250 9.82 13.33 -10.71
CA HIS A 250 10.16 13.27 -9.29
C HIS A 250 11.65 12.94 -9.09
N LYS A 251 12.39 13.72 -8.28
CA LYS A 251 13.79 13.41 -7.91
C LYS A 251 13.95 11.98 -7.39
N SER A 252 13.05 11.53 -6.52
CA SER A 252 13.16 10.19 -5.93
C SER A 252 12.66 9.08 -6.85
N TYR A 253 11.68 9.33 -7.75
CA TYR A 253 11.36 8.39 -8.83
C TYR A 253 12.54 8.21 -9.79
N LYS A 254 13.23 9.30 -10.16
CA LYS A 254 14.47 9.20 -10.95
C LYS A 254 15.55 8.40 -10.22
N ARG A 255 15.61 8.49 -8.89
CA ARG A 255 16.57 7.73 -8.07
C ARG A 255 16.19 6.26 -7.91
N HIS A 256 14.93 5.91 -7.76
CA HIS A 256 14.52 4.55 -7.38
C HIS A 256 13.75 3.78 -8.46
N GLY A 257 13.18 4.47 -9.44
CA GLY A 257 12.31 3.89 -10.47
C GLY A 257 10.97 3.38 -9.92
N ALA A 258 10.56 3.80 -8.73
CA ALA A 258 9.29 3.45 -8.11
C ALA A 258 8.78 4.64 -7.29
N LEU A 259 7.47 4.92 -7.34
CA LEU A 259 6.77 5.90 -6.53
C LEU A 259 5.43 5.30 -6.11
N PHE A 260 5.22 5.20 -4.79
CA PHE A 260 4.02 4.61 -4.19
C PHE A 260 3.31 5.63 -3.31
N TRP A 261 1.99 5.53 -3.24
CA TRP A 261 1.16 6.41 -2.44
C TRP A 261 0.76 5.75 -1.14
N PRO A 262 0.70 6.49 -0.02
CA PRO A 262 0.28 5.93 1.25
C PRO A 262 -1.24 5.67 1.28
N ASP A 263 -1.61 4.62 2.00
CA ASP A 263 -2.95 4.30 2.50
C ASP A 263 -3.13 4.89 3.92
N TYR A 264 -4.35 4.84 4.48
CA TYR A 264 -4.67 5.27 5.84
C TYR A 264 -4.18 4.33 6.94
N TRP A 265 -3.73 3.14 6.55
CA TRP A 265 -3.46 2.03 7.46
C TRP A 265 -1.96 1.84 7.73
N ARG A 266 -1.68 1.18 8.85
CA ARG A 266 -0.35 0.71 9.24
C ARG A 266 -0.41 -0.78 9.51
N THR A 267 0.59 -1.50 9.02
CA THR A 267 0.68 -2.95 9.22
C THR A 267 1.01 -3.27 10.67
N GLN A 268 0.30 -4.24 11.22
CA GLN A 268 0.40 -4.64 12.61
C GLN A 268 1.78 -5.24 12.90
N ALA A 269 2.33 -4.94 14.08
CA ALA A 269 3.62 -5.47 14.52
C ALA A 269 3.63 -7.00 14.62
N ASP A 270 2.49 -7.62 14.94
CA ASP A 270 2.31 -9.08 15.03
C ASP A 270 1.89 -9.75 13.72
N ASN A 271 1.85 -9.00 12.61
CA ASN A 271 1.57 -9.58 11.29
C ASN A 271 2.71 -10.49 10.86
N ALA A 272 2.39 -11.72 10.45
CA ALA A 272 3.39 -12.72 10.09
C ALA A 272 4.18 -12.37 8.81
N ILE A 273 3.75 -11.36 8.04
CA ILE A 273 4.50 -10.90 6.87
C ILE A 273 5.94 -10.52 7.21
N TRP A 274 6.19 -9.90 8.36
CA TRP A 274 7.51 -9.44 8.79
C TRP A 274 8.52 -10.58 8.89
N SER A 275 8.10 -11.70 9.48
CA SER A 275 8.96 -12.88 9.59
C SER A 275 9.15 -13.57 8.24
N ILE A 276 8.16 -13.53 7.35
CA ILE A 276 8.29 -14.12 6.00
C ILE A 276 9.28 -13.32 5.16
N ILE A 277 9.11 -12.00 5.06
CA ILE A 277 9.99 -11.12 4.27
C ILE A 277 11.33 -10.83 4.95
N GLY A 278 11.50 -11.24 6.20
CA GLY A 278 12.76 -11.12 6.92
C GLY A 278 13.13 -9.70 7.35
N VAL A 279 12.15 -8.78 7.39
CA VAL A 279 12.32 -7.39 7.80
C VAL A 279 11.47 -7.16 9.05
N PRO A 280 12.01 -6.59 10.14
CA PRO A 280 11.19 -6.25 11.31
C PRO A 280 10.11 -5.23 10.94
N CYS A 281 9.10 -5.10 11.80
CA CYS A 281 8.11 -4.04 11.60
C CYS A 281 8.79 -2.67 11.45
N ARG A 282 8.25 -1.88 10.51
CA ARG A 282 8.66 -0.51 10.23
C ARG A 282 7.51 0.44 10.56
N ASP A 283 7.78 1.49 11.32
CA ASP A 283 6.83 2.55 11.64
C ASP A 283 6.62 3.42 10.40
N GLU A 284 5.87 2.90 9.44
CA GLU A 284 5.52 3.53 8.16
C GLU A 284 4.05 3.26 7.78
N TRP A 285 3.57 3.95 6.75
CA TRP A 285 2.23 3.75 6.20
C TRP A 285 2.22 2.61 5.19
N GLU A 286 1.10 1.89 5.13
CA GLU A 286 0.83 0.94 4.06
C GLU A 286 0.75 1.66 2.70
N GLN A 287 0.97 0.92 1.64
CA GLN A 287 0.78 1.40 0.28
C GLN A 287 -0.68 1.23 -0.17
N GLU A 288 -1.19 2.24 -0.87
CA GLU A 288 -2.41 2.14 -1.68
C GLU A 288 -2.05 1.71 -3.12
N ALA A 289 -2.66 0.61 -3.61
CA ALA A 289 -2.42 0.07 -4.95
C ALA A 289 -3.39 0.63 -6.02
N GLY A 290 -4.20 1.62 -5.67
CA GLY A 290 -5.01 2.39 -6.61
C GLY A 290 -4.19 3.15 -7.66
N GLN A 291 -2.90 3.39 -7.39
CA GLN A 291 -1.97 3.94 -8.35
C GLN A 291 -0.53 3.53 -8.03
N ILE A 292 0.22 3.18 -9.07
CA ILE A 292 1.60 2.69 -8.94
C ILE A 292 2.40 3.26 -10.10
N LEU A 293 3.46 4.00 -9.81
CA LEU A 293 4.39 4.46 -10.84
C LEU A 293 5.70 3.67 -10.73
N VAL A 294 6.06 2.94 -11.78
CA VAL A 294 7.23 2.04 -11.76
C VAL A 294 7.96 2.01 -13.10
N ASP A 295 9.29 2.03 -13.05
CA ASP A 295 10.20 1.70 -14.16
C ASP A 295 10.55 0.20 -14.05
N LYS A 296 9.99 -0.61 -14.95
CA LYS A 296 10.20 -2.06 -14.96
C LYS A 296 11.67 -2.41 -15.13
N SER A 297 12.46 -1.64 -15.87
CA SER A 297 13.89 -1.95 -16.06
C SER A 297 14.72 -1.94 -14.76
N ARG A 298 14.18 -1.36 -13.68
CA ARG A 298 14.85 -1.21 -12.39
C ARG A 298 14.23 -2.02 -11.25
N ASN A 299 12.99 -2.47 -11.45
CA ASN A 299 12.16 -3.06 -10.40
C ASN A 299 11.33 -4.27 -10.88
N LEU A 300 11.71 -4.91 -12.00
CA LEU A 300 10.99 -6.09 -12.49
C LEU A 300 11.09 -7.27 -11.50
N ASP A 301 12.18 -7.37 -10.75
CA ASP A 301 12.36 -8.31 -9.63
C ASP A 301 11.23 -8.21 -8.60
N ALA A 302 10.99 -7.01 -8.10
CA ALA A 302 9.99 -6.77 -7.08
C ALA A 302 8.56 -6.90 -7.65
N LEU A 303 8.33 -6.53 -8.91
CA LEU A 303 7.06 -6.77 -9.58
C LEU A 303 6.77 -8.27 -9.75
N LEU A 304 7.76 -9.07 -10.17
CA LEU A 304 7.63 -10.52 -10.31
C LEU A 304 7.29 -11.16 -8.96
N LEU A 305 7.90 -10.69 -7.87
CA LEU A 305 7.58 -11.16 -6.52
C LEU A 305 6.14 -10.81 -6.11
N ALA A 306 5.69 -9.58 -6.40
CA ALA A 306 4.31 -9.17 -6.16
C ALA A 306 3.31 -9.99 -6.98
N GLU A 307 3.60 -10.26 -8.26
CA GLU A 307 2.83 -11.15 -9.12
C GLU A 307 2.78 -12.57 -8.55
N TRP A 308 3.90 -13.11 -8.08
CA TRP A 308 3.94 -14.44 -7.50
C TRP A 308 3.06 -14.58 -6.26
N MET A 309 3.07 -13.59 -5.37
CA MET A 309 2.17 -13.56 -4.21
C MET A 309 0.70 -13.47 -4.62
N MET A 310 0.39 -12.70 -5.66
CA MET A 310 -0.96 -12.50 -6.16
C MET A 310 -1.43 -13.53 -7.20
N ASN A 311 -0.60 -14.49 -7.58
CA ASN A 311 -1.01 -15.52 -8.54
C ASN A 311 -2.26 -16.28 -8.06
N THR A 312 -3.10 -16.74 -9.00
CA THR A 312 -4.34 -17.52 -8.78
C THR A 312 -4.21 -18.60 -7.69
N SER A 313 -3.06 -19.27 -7.61
CA SER A 313 -2.82 -20.36 -6.66
C SER A 313 -2.49 -19.90 -5.23
N ARG A 314 -2.16 -18.61 -5.04
CA ARG A 314 -1.50 -18.09 -3.83
C ARG A 314 -2.20 -16.90 -3.18
N TYR A 315 -2.90 -16.07 -3.94
CA TYR A 315 -3.44 -14.80 -3.42
C TYR A 315 -4.32 -14.97 -2.17
N LYS A 316 -5.03 -16.10 -2.01
CA LYS A 316 -5.85 -16.36 -0.81
C LYS A 316 -5.03 -16.33 0.46
N PHE A 317 -3.85 -16.93 0.45
CA PHE A 317 -2.94 -16.90 1.59
C PHE A 317 -2.42 -15.48 1.82
N TRP A 318 -1.86 -14.84 0.78
CA TRP A 318 -1.22 -13.53 0.91
C TRP A 318 -2.18 -12.39 1.24
N PHE A 319 -3.44 -12.47 0.79
CA PHE A 319 -4.46 -11.49 1.12
C PHE A 319 -4.88 -11.55 2.59
N ASN A 320 -4.65 -12.67 3.29
CA ASN A 320 -4.78 -12.69 4.75
C ASN A 320 -3.71 -11.81 5.42
N LEU A 321 -2.56 -11.55 4.79
CA LEU A 321 -1.48 -10.74 5.36
C LEU A 321 -1.61 -9.24 5.03
N SER A 322 -2.44 -8.88 4.05
CA SER A 322 -2.51 -7.51 3.48
C SER A 322 -3.91 -6.91 3.31
N ASP A 323 -4.97 -7.69 3.54
CA ASP A 323 -6.36 -7.33 3.23
C ASP A 323 -6.60 -7.02 1.74
N GLY A 324 -5.93 -7.76 0.85
CA GLY A 324 -6.07 -7.63 -0.60
C GLY A 324 -4.75 -7.40 -1.31
N ASP A 325 -4.79 -6.73 -2.46
CA ASP A 325 -3.61 -6.44 -3.27
C ASP A 325 -2.79 -5.24 -2.75
N LYS A 326 -3.43 -4.34 -1.99
CA LYS A 326 -2.94 -2.98 -1.73
C LYS A 326 -1.48 -2.88 -1.31
N ASP A 327 -1.07 -3.72 -0.37
CA ASP A 327 0.23 -3.62 0.27
C ASP A 327 1.22 -4.69 -0.22
N MET A 328 0.79 -5.56 -1.16
CA MET A 328 1.62 -6.62 -1.73
C MET A 328 2.84 -6.07 -2.47
N PHE A 329 2.69 -4.92 -3.12
CA PHE A 329 3.80 -4.24 -3.79
C PHE A 329 4.83 -3.74 -2.78
N ARG A 330 4.41 -3.09 -1.69
CA ARG A 330 5.32 -2.65 -0.62
C ARG A 330 6.08 -3.83 -0.02
N PHE A 331 5.40 -4.94 0.28
CA PHE A 331 6.06 -6.13 0.82
C PHE A 331 7.09 -6.73 -0.13
N ALA A 332 6.82 -6.75 -1.43
CA ALA A 332 7.81 -7.21 -2.41
C ALA A 332 9.07 -6.32 -2.45
N TRP A 333 8.90 -5.00 -2.33
CA TRP A 333 10.03 -4.07 -2.24
C TRP A 333 10.82 -4.22 -0.96
N LEU A 334 10.12 -4.36 0.18
CA LEU A 334 10.75 -4.56 1.48
C LEU A 334 11.53 -5.87 1.57
N ALA A 335 10.97 -6.97 1.05
CA ALA A 335 11.65 -8.26 0.97
C ALA A 335 13.00 -8.18 0.23
N LEU A 336 13.05 -7.37 -0.84
CA LEU A 336 14.26 -7.10 -1.61
C LEU A 336 15.08 -5.92 -1.07
N ARG A 337 14.67 -5.34 0.07
CA ARG A 337 15.25 -4.16 0.73
C ARG A 337 15.49 -3.01 -0.25
N LYS A 338 14.50 -2.77 -1.11
CA LYS A 338 14.46 -1.70 -2.12
C LYS A 338 13.74 -0.48 -1.56
N ARG A 339 14.22 0.69 -1.95
CA ARG A 339 13.58 1.99 -1.68
C ARG A 339 12.63 2.37 -2.81
N TRP A 340 11.63 3.17 -2.47
CA TRP A 340 10.70 3.80 -3.40
C TRP A 340 10.47 5.25 -2.99
N GLY A 341 10.04 6.06 -3.94
CA GLY A 341 9.61 7.42 -3.66
C GLY A 341 8.21 7.50 -3.09
N VAL A 342 7.94 8.59 -2.39
CA VAL A 342 6.61 8.91 -1.85
C VAL A 342 6.19 10.32 -2.26
N PRO A 343 4.89 10.63 -2.33
CA PRO A 343 4.40 11.98 -2.62
C PRO A 343 4.95 13.04 -1.67
N GLY A 344 4.92 14.31 -2.07
CA GLY A 344 5.37 15.45 -1.26
C GLY A 344 4.47 15.75 -0.05
N ARG A 345 3.26 15.18 -0.04
CA ARG A 345 2.26 15.31 1.02
C ARG A 345 1.54 13.98 1.25
N TYR A 346 1.20 13.71 2.51
CA TYR A 346 0.39 12.55 2.89
C TYR A 346 -1.01 12.57 2.21
N VAL A 347 -1.72 11.45 2.27
CA VAL A 347 -3.11 11.39 1.75
C VAL A 347 -4.02 12.35 2.52
N SER A 348 -4.90 13.03 1.79
CA SER A 348 -5.97 13.87 2.35
C SER A 348 -7.33 13.25 2.06
N VAL A 349 -8.36 13.81 2.69
CA VAL A 349 -9.74 13.34 2.57
C VAL A 349 -10.55 14.41 1.83
N ALA A 350 -11.13 14.04 0.69
CA ALA A 350 -12.18 14.82 0.04
C ALA A 350 -13.54 14.44 0.64
N ALA A 351 -14.37 15.46 0.87
CA ALA A 351 -15.56 15.38 1.71
C ALA A 351 -16.58 16.42 1.26
N LEU A 352 -17.86 16.05 1.39
CA LEU A 352 -18.96 17.03 1.33
C LEU A 352 -18.83 18.08 2.46
N PRO A 353 -19.36 19.29 2.27
CA PRO A 353 -19.36 20.33 3.29
C PRO A 353 -19.95 19.86 4.63
N ARG A 354 -19.42 20.39 5.74
CA ARG A 354 -19.90 20.12 7.12
C ARG A 354 -21.38 20.39 7.35
N ASN A 355 -22.02 21.16 6.46
CA ASN A 355 -23.41 21.56 6.56
C ASN A 355 -24.37 20.52 5.97
N THR A 356 -23.86 19.37 5.53
CA THR A 356 -24.70 18.20 5.24
C THR A 356 -25.22 17.59 6.54
N LEU A 357 -26.32 16.82 6.45
CA LEU A 357 -26.93 16.13 7.59
C LEU A 357 -25.94 15.21 8.36
N SER A 358 -24.80 14.85 7.74
CA SER A 358 -23.74 14.01 8.30
C SER A 358 -22.59 14.74 8.99
N GLY A 359 -22.49 16.07 8.93
CA GLY A 359 -21.26 16.77 9.35
C GLY A 359 -20.13 16.63 8.31
N PHE A 360 -18.86 16.81 8.70
CA PHE A 360 -17.72 16.49 7.82
C PHE A 360 -17.76 14.99 7.58
N CYS A 361 -17.80 14.55 6.33
CA CYS A 361 -17.82 13.14 5.99
C CYS A 361 -16.95 12.92 4.76
N GLY A 362 -15.73 12.44 5.00
CA GLY A 362 -14.83 12.04 3.95
C GLY A 362 -15.28 10.81 3.21
N HIS A 363 -15.27 10.82 1.88
CA HIS A 363 -15.63 9.64 1.10
C HIS A 363 -14.72 9.40 -0.10
N THR A 364 -13.65 10.17 -0.23
CA THR A 364 -12.70 10.05 -1.34
C THR A 364 -11.28 10.34 -0.85
N MET A 365 -10.34 9.49 -1.27
CA MET A 365 -8.92 9.73 -1.02
C MET A 365 -8.42 10.79 -1.99
N LEU A 366 -7.90 11.89 -1.45
CA LEU A 366 -7.20 12.90 -2.22
C LEU A 366 -5.70 12.68 -2.10
N GLN A 367 -5.09 12.25 -3.19
CA GLN A 367 -3.71 11.82 -3.23
C GLN A 367 -2.88 12.79 -4.08
N HIS A 368 -1.65 13.06 -3.64
CA HIS A 368 -0.86 14.19 -4.10
C HIS A 368 0.30 13.76 -5.01
N ASP A 369 0.86 14.71 -5.74
CA ASP A 369 2.12 14.51 -6.46
C ASP A 369 3.35 14.66 -5.56
N HIS A 370 4.53 14.60 -6.16
CA HIS A 370 5.82 14.76 -5.50
C HIS A 370 6.06 16.15 -4.87
N LEU A 371 5.35 17.18 -5.30
CA LEU A 371 5.39 18.51 -4.67
C LEU A 371 4.41 18.60 -3.50
N GLY A 372 3.38 17.75 -3.48
CA GLY A 372 2.29 17.80 -2.51
C GLY A 372 1.02 18.48 -3.04
N LYS A 373 0.91 18.68 -4.36
CA LYS A 373 -0.31 19.20 -5.00
C LYS A 373 -1.27 18.05 -5.32
N PRO A 374 -2.60 18.25 -5.27
CA PRO A 374 -3.56 17.21 -5.63
C PRO A 374 -3.25 16.62 -7.00
N LEU A 375 -3.32 15.30 -7.13
CA LEU A 375 -3.09 14.60 -8.41
C LEU A 375 -4.17 13.57 -8.72
N PHE A 376 -4.72 12.93 -7.68
CA PHE A 376 -5.63 11.81 -7.81
C PHE A 376 -6.81 11.98 -6.87
N VAL A 377 -8.02 11.92 -7.43
CA VAL A 377 -9.30 11.81 -6.73
C VAL A 377 -9.69 10.34 -6.81
N HIS A 378 -9.40 9.59 -5.75
CA HIS A 378 -9.57 8.15 -5.70
C HIS A 378 -10.85 7.78 -4.92
N ALA A 379 -11.89 7.44 -5.67
CA ALA A 379 -13.27 7.25 -5.20
C ALA A 379 -13.54 5.85 -4.59
N ASN A 380 -12.54 5.25 -3.95
CA ASN A 380 -12.58 3.86 -3.48
C ASN A 380 -13.73 3.54 -2.50
N LEU A 381 -14.22 4.52 -1.75
CA LEU A 381 -15.29 4.33 -0.77
C LEU A 381 -16.71 4.53 -1.34
N LEU A 382 -16.85 5.22 -2.48
CA LEU A 382 -18.14 5.33 -3.19
C LEU A 382 -18.57 3.99 -3.82
N LYS A 383 -17.66 3.00 -3.87
CA LYS A 383 -17.92 1.61 -4.30
C LYS A 383 -18.97 0.86 -3.46
N GLN A 384 -19.35 1.36 -2.27
CA GLN A 384 -20.17 0.62 -1.31
C GLN A 384 -21.65 1.04 -1.23
N ILE A 385 -22.11 2.05 -1.97
CA ILE A 385 -23.48 2.53 -1.85
C ILE A 385 -24.36 1.86 -2.93
N PRO A 386 -25.43 1.11 -2.57
CA PRO A 386 -26.44 0.69 -3.54
C PRO A 386 -27.10 1.94 -4.11
N SER A 387 -27.25 1.99 -5.43
CA SER A 387 -27.91 3.08 -6.16
C SER A 387 -29.30 3.39 -5.56
N GLY A 388 -29.37 4.48 -4.79
CA GLY A 388 -30.62 5.13 -4.42
C GLY A 388 -31.12 6.05 -5.54
N PRO A 389 -32.41 6.44 -5.52
CA PRO A 389 -32.99 7.23 -6.60
C PRO A 389 -32.46 8.67 -6.59
N ASP A 390 -32.20 9.13 -7.82
CA ASP A 390 -32.06 10.51 -8.29
C ASP A 390 -30.87 11.36 -7.78
N SER A 391 -30.05 11.75 -8.76
CA SER A 391 -29.09 12.84 -8.70
C SER A 391 -29.77 14.13 -8.25
N LEU A 392 -29.51 14.55 -7.02
CA LEU A 392 -29.86 15.90 -6.57
C LEU A 392 -28.92 16.89 -7.28
N SER A 393 -29.50 17.83 -8.02
CA SER A 393 -28.78 18.94 -8.65
C SER A 393 -28.05 19.78 -7.60
N LEU A 394 -26.81 20.18 -7.91
CA LEU A 394 -25.93 21.04 -7.11
C LEU A 394 -26.52 22.42 -6.76
N ASP A 395 -27.66 22.80 -7.35
CA ASP A 395 -28.19 24.17 -7.32
C ASP A 395 -28.85 24.61 -6.00
N ASP A 396 -29.06 23.72 -5.00
CA ASP A 396 -29.91 24.07 -3.84
C ASP A 396 -29.29 23.82 -2.44
N MET A 397 -27.96 23.78 -2.31
CA MET A 397 -27.32 23.81 -0.99
C MET A 397 -26.37 25.00 -0.85
N GLY A 398 -26.75 25.93 0.03
CA GLY A 398 -26.04 27.17 0.30
C GLY A 398 -24.54 26.94 0.51
N THR A 399 -23.74 27.74 -0.21
CA THR A 399 -22.29 27.82 -0.07
C THR A 399 -21.91 28.14 1.37
N SER A 400 -21.49 27.13 2.14
CA SER A 400 -20.83 27.42 3.42
C SER A 400 -19.47 28.02 3.11
N THR A 401 -19.31 29.31 3.36
CA THR A 401 -18.07 30.04 3.15
C THR A 401 -17.06 29.67 4.25
N TYR A 402 -16.44 28.49 4.15
CA TYR A 402 -15.17 28.28 4.85
C TYR A 402 -14.09 29.01 4.06
N THR A 403 -13.41 29.94 4.71
CA THR A 403 -12.21 30.54 4.14
C THR A 403 -11.13 29.46 4.06
N SER A 404 -10.67 29.10 2.86
CA SER A 404 -9.50 28.23 2.77
C SER A 404 -8.34 28.94 3.46
N SER A 405 -7.64 28.24 4.35
CA SER A 405 -6.55 28.88 5.07
C SER A 405 -5.39 29.19 4.10
N ARG A 406 -5.06 28.25 3.18
CA ARG A 406 -3.85 28.22 2.31
C ARG A 406 -2.56 28.72 2.98
N ALA A 407 -2.57 28.83 4.30
CA ALA A 407 -1.60 29.62 5.05
C ALA A 407 -0.26 28.91 5.02
N ARG A 408 -0.29 27.58 4.92
CA ARG A 408 0.91 26.75 4.94
C ARG A 408 1.69 26.83 3.64
N GLU A 409 1.03 26.81 2.48
CA GLU A 409 1.74 26.96 1.21
C GLU A 409 2.33 28.38 1.06
N ALA A 410 1.70 29.39 1.66
CA ALA A 410 2.25 30.75 1.69
C ALA A 410 3.49 30.88 2.60
N ILE A 411 3.55 30.15 3.72
CA ILE A 411 4.67 30.16 4.68
C ILE A 411 5.81 29.24 4.22
N GLU A 412 5.49 28.06 3.70
CA GLU A 412 6.44 27.04 3.25
C GLU A 412 6.02 26.50 1.87
N PRO A 413 6.43 27.17 0.77
CA PRO A 413 6.06 26.82 -0.59
C PRO A 413 6.38 25.38 -0.94
N LEU A 414 5.51 24.70 -1.70
CA LEU A 414 5.72 23.31 -2.13
C LEU A 414 6.97 23.16 -3.01
N VAL A 415 7.88 22.24 -2.67
CA VAL A 415 9.09 21.94 -3.45
C VAL A 415 9.32 20.43 -3.54
N ASP A 416 10.02 19.99 -4.59
CA ASP A 416 10.44 18.60 -4.72
C ASP A 416 11.63 18.31 -3.79
N GLU A 417 11.33 17.80 -2.59
CA GLU A 417 12.29 17.34 -1.59
C GLU A 417 12.92 15.98 -1.96
N GLY A 418 12.44 15.31 -3.01
CA GLY A 418 12.90 13.98 -3.42
C GLY A 418 12.71 12.93 -2.32
N VAL A 419 11.54 12.95 -1.68
CA VAL A 419 11.21 12.12 -0.52
C VAL A 419 11.15 10.64 -0.93
N ASP A 420 11.82 9.80 -0.15
CA ASP A 420 11.74 8.34 -0.24
C ASP A 420 11.19 7.73 1.06
N CYS A 421 10.83 6.46 1.01
CA CYS A 421 10.20 5.75 2.12
C CYS A 421 11.04 5.77 3.42
N ASP A 422 12.36 5.69 3.34
CA ASP A 422 13.24 5.63 4.52
C ASP A 422 13.45 6.99 5.19
N MET A 423 13.08 8.08 4.52
CA MET A 423 13.02 9.40 5.14
C MET A 423 11.82 9.58 6.07
N LEU A 424 10.75 8.80 5.88
CA LEU A 424 9.50 8.89 6.65
C LEU A 424 9.26 7.69 7.57
N ALA A 425 9.87 6.55 7.29
CA ALA A 425 9.77 5.36 8.12
C ALA A 425 10.65 5.48 9.37
N ASP A 426 10.18 4.89 10.47
CA ASP A 426 11.00 4.65 11.66
C ASP A 426 11.60 5.93 12.27
N VAL A 427 10.97 7.07 11.99
CA VAL A 427 11.46 8.36 12.44
C VAL A 427 11.30 8.45 13.96
N ARG A 428 12.22 9.12 14.62
CA ARG A 428 12.14 9.46 16.05
C ARG A 428 11.37 10.76 16.26
N ASP A 429 11.08 11.10 17.49
CA ASP A 429 10.21 12.26 17.77
C ASP A 429 10.94 13.60 17.62
N ASP A 430 12.27 13.55 17.55
CA ASP A 430 13.19 14.61 17.11
C ASP A 430 13.31 14.75 15.57
N GLY A 431 12.57 13.93 14.81
CA GLY A 431 12.60 13.92 13.35
C GLY A 431 13.81 13.20 12.73
N THR A 432 14.60 12.46 13.50
CA THR A 432 15.72 11.66 12.97
C THR A 432 15.21 10.35 12.35
N SER A 433 15.56 10.06 11.08
CA SER A 433 15.18 8.82 10.39
C SER A 433 16.34 7.83 10.26
N LEU A 434 16.04 6.58 9.86
CA LEU A 434 17.06 5.57 9.56
C LEU A 434 17.97 5.93 8.38
N GLY A 435 17.45 6.71 7.42
CA GLY A 435 18.15 7.12 6.21
C GLY A 435 19.14 8.28 6.39
N GLY A 436 19.26 8.85 7.59
CA GLY A 436 20.12 10.01 7.89
C GLY A 436 19.33 11.32 7.98
N THR A 437 20.04 12.46 7.87
CA THR A 437 19.43 13.80 7.98
C THR A 437 18.70 14.18 6.70
N ALA A 438 17.38 14.01 6.69
CA ALA A 438 16.49 14.64 5.72
C ALA A 438 16.39 16.15 5.98
N SER A 439 15.81 16.91 5.04
CA SER A 439 15.61 18.36 5.23
C SER A 439 14.70 18.63 6.44
N PRO A 440 14.83 19.79 7.12
CA PRO A 440 13.96 20.17 8.23
C PRO A 440 12.46 20.00 7.94
N ARG A 441 12.05 20.26 6.69
CA ARG A 441 10.68 20.07 6.21
C ARG A 441 10.26 18.60 6.22
N VAL A 442 11.07 17.72 5.64
CA VAL A 442 10.79 16.27 5.60
C VAL A 442 10.78 15.68 7.00
N ARG A 443 11.72 16.09 7.86
CA ARG A 443 11.76 15.68 9.26
C ARG A 443 10.50 16.09 10.02
N ARG A 444 10.06 17.35 9.87
CA ARG A 444 8.81 17.86 10.46
C ARG A 444 7.60 17.08 9.94
N ARG A 445 7.54 16.83 8.64
CA ARG A 445 6.47 16.03 8.01
C ARG A 445 6.43 14.61 8.59
N ALA A 446 7.56 13.94 8.69
CA ALA A 446 7.62 12.56 9.19
C ALA A 446 7.10 12.46 10.63
N VAL A 447 7.43 13.42 11.50
CA VAL A 447 6.87 13.45 12.87
C VAL A 447 5.38 13.81 12.86
N MET A 448 4.97 14.77 12.01
CA MET A 448 3.56 15.18 11.89
C MET A 448 2.68 13.99 11.49
N GLU A 449 3.13 13.20 10.52
CA GLU A 449 2.35 12.07 10.01
C GLU A 449 2.07 11.02 11.10
N LYS A 450 3.00 10.77 12.04
CA LYS A 450 2.73 9.85 13.16
C LYS A 450 1.55 10.27 14.05
N GLY A 451 1.19 11.54 14.06
CA GLY A 451 0.06 12.06 14.82
C GLY A 451 -1.28 11.93 14.12
N ILE A 452 -1.29 11.56 12.83
CA ILE A 452 -2.52 11.43 12.05
C ILE A 452 -3.34 10.25 12.57
N ARG A 453 -4.66 10.45 12.70
CA ARG A 453 -5.64 9.45 13.11
C ARG A 453 -6.77 9.47 12.09
N ALA A 454 -6.93 8.36 11.36
CA ALA A 454 -8.05 8.17 10.45
C ALA A 454 -9.16 7.41 11.19
N GLY A 455 -10.32 8.02 11.33
CA GLY A 455 -11.51 7.42 11.91
C GLY A 455 -12.50 7.04 10.81
N PHE A 456 -13.11 5.87 10.94
CA PHE A 456 -14.10 5.36 9.98
C PHE A 456 -15.43 5.13 10.70
N HIS A 457 -16.52 5.67 10.17
CA HIS A 457 -17.86 5.50 10.72
C HIS A 457 -18.93 5.50 9.62
N GLY A 458 -20.15 5.06 9.93
CA GLY A 458 -21.27 5.19 9.00
C GLY A 458 -21.69 6.66 8.86
N GLY A 459 -22.04 7.07 7.64
CA GLY A 459 -22.69 8.35 7.38
C GLY A 459 -24.21 8.22 7.31
N TRP A 460 -24.91 9.36 7.28
CA TRP A 460 -26.37 9.37 7.09
C TRP A 460 -26.75 9.03 5.65
N ASN A 461 -26.02 9.59 4.67
CA ASN A 461 -26.24 9.38 3.23
C ASN A 461 -25.07 8.64 2.54
N THR A 462 -24.03 8.28 3.28
CA THR A 462 -22.86 7.55 2.76
C THR A 462 -22.64 6.29 3.57
N ALA A 463 -22.29 5.19 2.91
CA ALA A 463 -22.05 3.90 3.59
C ALA A 463 -20.85 3.97 4.56
N LEU A 464 -19.90 4.88 4.30
CA LEU A 464 -18.68 5.06 5.07
C LEU A 464 -18.22 6.52 4.99
N CYS A 465 -17.90 7.11 6.13
CA CYS A 465 -17.27 8.41 6.31
C CYS A 465 -15.88 8.23 6.89
N ILE A 466 -14.93 9.03 6.41
CA ILE A 466 -13.59 9.17 6.95
C ILE A 466 -13.49 10.52 7.65
N ASP A 467 -13.14 10.48 8.92
CA ASP A 467 -12.68 11.63 9.67
C ASP A 467 -11.16 11.56 9.83
N THR A 468 -10.50 12.72 9.72
CA THR A 468 -9.08 12.83 10.06
C THR A 468 -8.92 13.83 11.19
N ARG A 469 -8.25 13.39 12.26
CA ARG A 469 -7.78 14.26 13.33
C ARG A 469 -6.27 14.07 13.52
N TRP A 470 -5.67 14.99 14.26
CA TRP A 470 -4.26 14.92 14.58
C TRP A 470 -4.07 15.02 16.09
N ASP A 471 -3.35 14.04 16.64
CA ASP A 471 -2.93 14.00 18.04
C ASP A 471 -1.40 14.12 18.05
N ASP A 472 -0.82 15.05 18.82
CA ASP A 472 0.65 15.17 18.88
C ASP A 472 1.25 13.85 19.39
N PRO A 473 2.05 13.14 18.56
CA PRO A 473 2.49 11.77 18.86
C PRO A 473 3.58 11.71 19.93
N ARG A 474 4.14 12.85 20.32
CA ARG A 474 5.27 12.97 21.25
C ARG A 474 4.79 12.96 22.68
N SER A 475 5.56 12.32 23.56
CA SER A 475 5.35 12.40 25.01
C SER A 475 5.67 13.81 25.54
N ASP A 476 5.27 14.13 26.77
CA ASP A 476 5.63 15.41 27.39
C ASP A 476 7.16 15.53 27.55
N GLU A 477 7.85 14.43 27.88
CA GLU A 477 9.32 14.38 27.92
C GLU A 477 9.96 14.67 26.55
N ASP A 478 9.39 14.13 25.46
CA ASP A 478 9.88 14.39 24.10
C ASP A 478 9.62 15.83 23.63
N ARG A 479 8.58 16.49 24.15
CA ARG A 479 8.28 17.90 23.86
C ARG A 479 9.23 18.84 24.59
N ASP A 480 9.66 18.46 25.79
CA ASP A 480 10.62 19.20 26.61
C ASP A 480 12.08 18.84 26.30
N ALA A 481 12.32 17.81 25.48
CA ALA A 481 13.64 17.37 25.07
C ALA A 481 14.40 18.48 24.32
N PRO A 482 15.73 18.58 24.50
CA PRO A 482 16.52 19.54 23.75
C PRO A 482 16.41 19.27 22.23
N PRO A 483 16.64 20.29 21.39
CA PRO A 483 16.71 20.10 19.94
C PRO A 483 17.67 18.98 19.55
N ALA A 484 17.45 18.40 18.37
CA ALA A 484 18.36 17.42 17.80
C ALA A 484 19.80 17.99 17.75
N SER A 485 20.80 17.12 17.62
CA SER A 485 22.22 17.51 17.67
C SER A 485 22.62 18.55 16.62
N ASP A 486 21.84 18.70 15.55
CA ASP A 486 22.00 19.71 14.50
C ASP A 486 21.17 20.99 14.73
N GLY A 487 20.56 21.15 15.92
CA GLY A 487 19.74 22.29 16.30
C GLY A 487 18.32 22.25 15.76
N PHE A 488 17.90 21.19 15.07
CA PHE A 488 16.53 21.06 14.58
C PHE A 488 15.55 20.79 15.72
N GLU A 489 14.41 21.48 15.68
CA GLU A 489 13.35 21.33 16.64
C GLU A 489 12.00 21.11 15.94
N VAL A 490 11.29 20.08 16.38
CA VAL A 490 9.94 19.79 15.92
C VAL A 490 8.96 20.64 16.74
N ARG A 491 8.27 21.56 16.10
CA ARG A 491 7.19 22.34 16.71
C ARG A 491 5.94 22.27 15.84
N PHE A 492 4.84 21.93 16.49
CA PHE A 492 3.49 21.98 15.94
C PHE A 492 2.64 22.84 16.87
N ASP A 493 1.91 23.79 16.29
CA ASP A 493 0.68 24.29 16.93
C ASP A 493 -0.43 23.30 16.55
N SER A 494 -1.38 23.02 17.44
CA SER A 494 -2.45 22.04 17.19
C SER A 494 -3.31 22.42 15.98
N ASN A 495 -3.50 23.72 15.74
CA ASN A 495 -4.16 24.25 14.55
C ASN A 495 -3.29 24.19 13.28
N ALA A 496 -2.00 23.90 13.42
CA ALA A 496 -1.00 23.85 12.35
C ALA A 496 -0.66 22.42 11.88
N ALA A 497 -1.41 21.39 12.29
CA ALA A 497 -1.23 20.03 11.77
C ALA A 497 -2.17 19.66 10.60
N LEU A 498 -3.44 20.09 10.62
CA LEU A 498 -4.42 19.86 9.54
C LEU A 498 -4.97 21.18 8.97
N GLU A 499 -5.29 21.22 7.68
CA GLU A 499 -5.93 22.36 7.03
C GLU A 499 -7.13 21.93 6.18
N VAL A 500 -8.10 22.84 6.00
CA VAL A 500 -9.22 22.64 5.08
C VAL A 500 -9.01 23.55 3.87
N VAL A 501 -9.08 22.96 2.68
CA VAL A 501 -8.94 23.65 1.40
C VAL A 501 -10.20 23.45 0.58
N GLN A 502 -10.78 24.54 0.07
CA GLN A 502 -11.91 24.47 -0.84
C GLN A 502 -11.41 24.09 -2.23
N TRP A 503 -12.19 23.29 -2.95
CA TRP A 503 -11.87 22.86 -4.31
C TRP A 503 -11.65 24.03 -5.25
N THR A 504 -12.48 25.07 -5.13
CA THR A 504 -12.40 26.31 -5.91
C THR A 504 -11.10 27.08 -5.71
N ASP A 505 -10.45 26.91 -4.55
CA ASP A 505 -9.20 27.59 -4.26
C ASP A 505 -8.01 26.86 -4.88
N ASP A 506 -8.09 25.54 -5.10
CA ASP A 506 -7.03 24.75 -5.74
C ASP A 506 -7.13 24.71 -7.27
N ALA A 507 -6.05 25.07 -7.95
CA ALA A 507 -6.02 25.17 -9.41
C ALA A 507 -6.21 23.82 -10.12
N ARG A 508 -5.91 22.68 -9.47
CA ARG A 508 -6.12 21.34 -10.05
C ARG A 508 -7.48 20.75 -9.71
N LEU A 509 -8.13 21.23 -8.63
CA LEU A 509 -9.46 20.78 -8.24
C LEU A 509 -10.57 21.68 -8.79
N ARG A 510 -10.26 22.96 -9.05
CA ARG A 510 -11.18 23.91 -9.67
C ARG A 510 -11.62 23.40 -11.03
N GLY A 511 -12.93 23.17 -11.17
CA GLY A 511 -13.54 22.67 -12.41
C GLY A 511 -13.46 21.16 -12.60
N PHE A 512 -12.86 20.40 -11.65
CA PHE A 512 -12.81 18.93 -11.75
C PHE A 512 -14.20 18.31 -11.78
N GLU A 513 -15.09 18.70 -10.87
CA GLU A 513 -16.43 18.09 -10.78
C GLU A 513 -17.26 18.40 -12.04
N GLU A 514 -17.19 19.64 -12.53
CA GLU A 514 -17.85 20.05 -13.77
C GLU A 514 -17.38 19.20 -14.95
N ALA A 515 -16.06 19.02 -15.12
CA ALA A 515 -15.50 18.15 -16.15
C ALA A 515 -15.90 16.69 -15.96
N PHE A 516 -15.86 16.18 -14.72
CA PHE A 516 -16.25 14.81 -14.39
C PHE A 516 -17.71 14.53 -14.79
N PHE A 517 -18.64 15.41 -14.45
CA PHE A 517 -20.05 15.26 -14.80
C PHE A 517 -20.31 15.49 -16.30
N ALA A 518 -19.58 16.41 -16.94
CA ALA A 518 -19.67 16.63 -18.39
C ALA A 518 -19.29 15.39 -19.21
N GLU A 519 -18.32 14.61 -18.74
CA GLU A 519 -17.89 13.35 -19.37
C GLU A 519 -18.76 12.14 -18.99
N GLY A 520 -19.88 12.38 -18.30
CA GLY A 520 -20.85 11.34 -17.92
C GLY A 520 -20.52 10.62 -16.62
N GLY A 521 -19.64 11.20 -15.80
CA GLY A 521 -19.36 10.73 -14.46
C GLY A 521 -20.60 10.71 -13.57
N LYS A 522 -20.65 9.72 -12.67
CA LYS A 522 -21.76 9.55 -11.72
C LYS A 522 -21.20 9.32 -10.33
N THR A 523 -21.74 10.03 -9.35
CA THR A 523 -21.47 9.82 -7.93
C THR A 523 -22.74 9.31 -7.26
N ASN A 524 -22.58 8.43 -6.27
CA ASN A 524 -23.69 7.98 -5.43
C ASN A 524 -23.98 8.96 -4.27
N ALA A 525 -23.31 10.12 -4.27
CA ALA A 525 -23.41 11.20 -3.30
C ALA A 525 -23.41 12.57 -4.03
N GLN A 526 -23.68 13.67 -3.32
CA GLN A 526 -23.81 15.04 -3.86
C GLN A 526 -22.49 15.67 -4.39
N GLY A 527 -21.47 14.87 -4.72
CA GLY A 527 -20.15 15.37 -5.15
C GLY A 527 -19.01 14.51 -4.61
N PHE A 528 -17.81 15.11 -4.54
CA PHE A 528 -16.54 14.53 -4.09
C PHE A 528 -16.03 15.02 -2.71
#